data_AF-A0A7C9APA9-F1
#
_entry.id   AF-A0A7C9APA9-F1
#
_cell.length_a   1.000
_cell.length_b   1.000
_cell.length_c   1.000
_cell.angle_alpha   90.00
_cell.angle_beta   90.00
_cell.angle_gamma   90.00
#
_symmetry.space_group_name_H-M   'P 1'
#
loop_
_entity.id
_entity.type
_entity.pdbx_description
1 polymer ?
#
loop_
_entity_poly.entity_id
_entity_poly.type
_entity_poly.pdbx_seq_one_letter_code
_entity_poly.pdbx_strand_id
1 'polypeptide(L)'
;ATLYPDVCYASLSHYAEAIRLDPAHLARVAIGVSLIQAHQARAHFANMTARADYGPDPRSASALRDCRSTFSDAVGQMRDSLRQMRQLGVGPAGSGSSEATEEVRFELSNVQTWMSAALTNEDTCSDGFE
;
A
#
# COMPACT_ATOMS: atom_id res chain seq x y z
N ALA A 1 -2.41 16.06 5.32
CA ALA A 1 -3.51 15.97 4.33
C ALA A 1 -3.09 15.05 3.21
N THR A 2 -4.01 14.33 2.57
CA THR A 2 -3.72 13.46 1.41
C THR A 2 -3.86 14.24 0.11
N LEU A 3 -3.20 13.78 -0.97
CA LEU A 3 -3.34 14.36 -2.32
C LEU A 3 -4.74 14.16 -2.91
N TYR A 4 -5.42 13.08 -2.49
CA TYR A 4 -6.78 12.73 -2.92
C TYR A 4 -7.72 12.65 -1.70
N PRO A 5 -8.29 13.79 -1.24
CA PRO A 5 -9.12 13.83 -0.03
C PRO A 5 -10.41 12.99 -0.13
N ASP A 6 -11.11 13.08 -1.27
CA ASP A 6 -12.38 12.37 -1.47
C ASP A 6 -12.18 10.85 -1.49
N VAL A 7 -11.13 10.38 -2.17
CA VAL A 7 -10.75 8.96 -2.23
C VAL A 7 -10.37 8.47 -0.84
N CYS A 8 -9.60 9.25 -0.08
CA CYS A 8 -9.22 8.93 1.30
C CYS A 8 -10.47 8.76 2.17
N TYR A 9 -11.40 9.73 2.14
CA TYR A 9 -12.63 9.66 2.92
C TYR A 9 -13.53 8.49 2.51
N ALA A 10 -13.78 8.31 1.21
CA ALA A 10 -14.60 7.22 0.70
C ALA A 10 -14.04 5.85 1.08
N SER A 11 -12.72 5.69 1.04
CA SER A 11 -12.03 4.43 1.36
C SER A 11 -12.05 4.10 2.85
N LEU A 12 -12.06 5.11 3.73
CA LEU A 12 -11.83 4.92 5.17
C LEU A 12 -13.05 5.19 6.06
N SER A 13 -14.06 5.90 5.55
CA SER A 13 -15.25 6.28 6.33
C SER A 13 -15.99 5.08 6.93
N HIS A 14 -16.03 3.94 6.23
CA HIS A 14 -16.64 2.70 6.75
C HIS A 14 -15.89 2.12 7.97
N TYR A 15 -14.62 2.47 8.15
CA TYR A 15 -13.78 2.01 9.25
C TYR A 15 -13.69 3.01 10.41
N ALA A 16 -14.49 4.09 10.40
CA ALA A 16 -14.42 5.15 11.40
C ALA A 16 -14.49 4.64 12.86
N GLU A 17 -15.36 3.65 13.13
CA GLU A 17 -15.47 3.02 14.45
C GLU A 17 -14.20 2.27 14.85
N ALA A 18 -13.53 1.60 13.90
CA ALA A 18 -12.27 0.92 14.17
C ALA A 18 -11.10 1.91 14.37
N ILE A 19 -11.15 3.06 13.69
CA ILE A 19 -10.12 4.10 13.74
C ILE A 19 -10.18 4.90 15.04
N ARG A 20 -11.38 5.18 15.57
CA ARG A 20 -11.60 5.95 16.83
C ARG A 20 -10.79 7.26 16.94
N LEU A 21 -10.59 7.96 15.81
CA LEU A 21 -9.77 9.17 15.71
C LEU A 21 -8.29 9.00 16.11
N ASP A 22 -7.80 7.76 16.22
CA ASP A 22 -6.40 7.45 16.50
C ASP A 22 -5.59 7.48 15.18
N PRO A 23 -4.57 8.36 15.05
CA PRO A 23 -3.78 8.47 13.82
C PRO A 23 -3.01 7.20 13.45
N ALA A 24 -2.61 6.41 14.43
CA ALA A 24 -1.84 5.20 14.23
C ALA A 24 -2.77 4.05 13.79
N HIS A 25 -4.00 3.96 14.35
CA HIS A 25 -5.05 3.09 13.81
C HIS A 25 -5.47 3.51 12.40
N LEU A 26 -5.63 4.82 12.15
CA LEU A 26 -5.92 5.35 10.81
C LEU A 26 -4.87 4.90 9.79
N ALA A 27 -3.58 5.06 10.09
CA ALA A 27 -2.50 4.63 9.22
C ALA A 27 -2.54 3.11 8.98
N ARG A 28 -2.75 2.30 10.03
CA ARG A 28 -2.84 0.85 9.91
C ARG A 28 -4.00 0.39 9.03
N VAL A 29 -5.17 1.01 9.20
CA VAL A 29 -6.36 0.72 8.37
C VAL A 29 -6.11 1.15 6.93
N ALA A 30 -5.53 2.34 6.71
CA ALA A 30 -5.21 2.83 5.37
C ALA A 30 -4.24 1.89 4.63
N ILE A 31 -3.15 1.45 5.27
CA ILE A 31 -2.23 0.46 4.69
C ILE A 31 -2.97 -0.84 4.36
N GLY A 32 -3.87 -1.30 5.24
CA GLY A 32 -4.67 -2.50 5.01
C GLY A 32 -5.60 -2.39 3.79
N VAL A 33 -6.29 -1.26 3.63
CA VAL A 33 -7.14 -0.98 2.47
C VAL A 33 -6.29 -0.92 1.19
N SER A 34 -5.18 -0.18 1.20
CA SER A 34 -4.25 -0.10 0.07
C SER A 34 -3.70 -1.47 -0.33
N LEU A 35 -3.37 -2.34 0.64
CA LEU A 35 -2.89 -3.69 0.39
C LEU A 35 -3.91 -4.55 -0.34
N ILE A 36 -5.20 -4.44 0.01
CA ILE A 36 -6.27 -5.16 -0.69
C ILE A 36 -6.34 -4.71 -2.15
N GLN A 37 -6.28 -3.40 -2.40
CA GLN A 37 -6.33 -2.84 -3.75
C GLN A 37 -5.09 -3.23 -4.57
N ALA A 38 -3.89 -3.15 -4.00
CA ALA A 38 -2.65 -3.57 -4.66
C ALA A 38 -2.68 -5.06 -5.02
N HIS A 39 -3.24 -5.91 -4.14
CA HIS A 39 -3.45 -7.33 -4.44
C HIS A 39 -4.40 -7.56 -5.62
N GLN A 40 -5.51 -6.83 -5.69
CA GLN A 40 -6.46 -6.92 -6.78
C GLN A 40 -5.86 -6.43 -8.10
N ALA A 41 -5.15 -5.31 -8.08
CA ALA A 41 -4.44 -4.76 -9.24
C ALA A 41 -3.40 -5.76 -9.77
N ARG A 42 -2.56 -6.33 -8.90
CA ARG A 42 -1.60 -7.37 -9.28
C ARG A 42 -2.27 -8.57 -9.97
N ALA A 43 -3.40 -9.04 -9.44
CA ALA A 43 -4.15 -10.16 -10.01
C ALA A 43 -4.76 -9.79 -11.37
N HIS A 44 -5.24 -8.55 -11.51
CA HIS A 44 -5.75 -8.01 -12.77
C HIS A 44 -4.66 -7.99 -13.84
N PHE A 45 -3.48 -7.45 -13.54
CA PHE A 45 -2.35 -7.43 -14.47
C PHE A 45 -1.90 -8.85 -14.84
N ALA A 46 -1.83 -9.78 -13.89
CA ALA A 46 -1.50 -11.17 -14.20
C ALA A 46 -2.47 -11.83 -15.20
N ASN A 47 -3.77 -11.55 -15.09
CA ASN A 47 -4.78 -12.04 -16.04
C ASN A 47 -4.64 -11.37 -17.42
N MET A 48 -4.34 -10.06 -17.45
CA MET A 48 -4.10 -9.35 -18.71
C MET A 48 -2.83 -9.85 -19.42
N THR A 49 -1.73 -10.04 -18.69
CA THR A 49 -0.47 -10.57 -19.22
C THR A 49 -0.68 -11.91 -19.94
N ALA A 50 -1.46 -12.82 -19.33
CA ALA A 50 -1.72 -14.14 -19.92
C ALA A 50 -2.37 -14.08 -21.32
N ARG A 51 -3.09 -13.00 -21.62
CA ARG A 51 -3.69 -12.76 -22.94
C ARG A 51 -2.73 -11.98 -23.85
N ALA A 52 -2.02 -11.00 -23.29
CA ALA A 52 -1.12 -10.12 -24.03
C ALA A 52 0.15 -10.82 -24.53
N ASP A 53 0.63 -11.86 -23.84
CA ASP A 53 1.82 -12.62 -24.23
C ASP A 53 1.70 -13.27 -25.63
N TYR A 54 0.48 -13.48 -26.12
CA TYR A 54 0.20 -14.01 -27.46
C TYR A 54 -0.41 -12.97 -28.40
N GLY A 55 -0.49 -11.72 -27.96
CA GLY A 55 -1.05 -10.61 -28.71
C GLY A 55 -0.06 -9.99 -29.71
N PRO A 56 -0.55 -9.10 -30.59
CA PRO A 56 0.29 -8.44 -31.60
C PRO A 56 1.17 -7.31 -31.03
N ASP A 57 0.95 -6.90 -29.78
CA ASP A 57 1.65 -5.77 -29.16
C ASP A 57 2.61 -6.23 -28.04
N PRO A 58 3.90 -6.47 -28.36
CA PRO A 58 4.88 -6.90 -27.39
C PRO A 58 5.24 -5.81 -26.37
N ARG A 59 5.03 -4.52 -26.68
CA ARG A 59 5.31 -3.43 -25.74
C ARG A 59 4.29 -3.43 -24.61
N SER A 60 3.00 -3.48 -24.96
CA SER A 60 1.93 -3.63 -23.97
C SER A 60 2.08 -4.90 -23.13
N ALA A 61 2.51 -6.02 -23.74
CA ALA A 61 2.78 -7.25 -22.99
C ALA A 61 3.94 -7.08 -21.98
N SER A 62 5.00 -6.35 -22.34
CA SER A 62 6.10 -6.02 -21.42
C SER A 62 5.63 -5.15 -20.26
N ALA A 63 4.93 -4.04 -20.57
CA ALA A 63 4.40 -3.13 -19.56
C ALA A 63 3.49 -3.85 -18.55
N LEU A 64 2.64 -4.77 -19.01
CA LEU A 64 1.80 -5.58 -18.13
C LEU A 64 2.61 -6.53 -17.23
N ARG A 65 3.72 -7.09 -17.71
CA ARG A 65 4.63 -7.90 -16.88
C ARG A 65 5.32 -7.06 -15.83
N ASP A 66 5.76 -5.87 -16.20
CA ASP A 66 6.41 -4.92 -15.29
C ASP A 66 5.42 -4.49 -14.20
N CYS A 67 4.19 -4.12 -14.57
CA CYS A 67 3.11 -3.83 -13.62
C CYS A 67 2.82 -4.98 -12.66
N ARG A 68 2.74 -6.22 -13.16
CA ARG A 68 2.58 -7.39 -12.28
C ARG A 68 3.73 -7.49 -11.28
N SER A 69 4.96 -7.21 -11.71
CA SER A 69 6.15 -7.27 -10.85
C SER A 69 6.15 -6.15 -9.81
N THR A 70 6.00 -4.89 -10.22
CA THR A 70 6.04 -3.74 -9.30
C THR A 70 4.91 -3.80 -8.28
N PHE A 71 3.70 -4.23 -8.66
CA PHE A 71 2.61 -4.45 -7.71
C PHE A 71 2.86 -5.64 -6.77
N SER A 72 3.68 -6.63 -7.17
CA SER A 72 4.12 -7.68 -6.25
C SER A 72 5.05 -7.13 -5.17
N ASP A 73 5.94 -6.22 -5.55
CA ASP A 73 6.86 -5.54 -4.62
C ASP A 73 6.11 -4.59 -3.69
N ALA A 74 5.19 -3.77 -4.23
CA ALA A 74 4.29 -2.92 -3.44
C ALA A 74 3.49 -3.72 -2.40
N VAL A 75 2.94 -4.87 -2.79
CA VAL A 75 2.28 -5.80 -1.85
C VAL A 75 3.22 -6.25 -0.73
N GLY A 76 4.48 -6.58 -1.04
CA GLY A 76 5.49 -6.95 -0.05
C GLY A 76 5.75 -5.81 0.94
N GLN A 77 6.03 -4.63 0.41
CA GLN A 77 6.28 -3.41 1.18
C GLN A 77 5.11 -3.03 2.10
N MET A 78 3.86 -3.11 1.61
CA MET A 78 2.67 -2.86 2.43
C MET A 78 2.50 -3.90 3.54
N ARG A 79 2.87 -5.16 3.31
CA ARG A 79 2.86 -6.21 4.35
C ARG A 79 3.93 -5.94 5.41
N ASP A 80 5.10 -5.47 5.01
CA ASP A 80 6.18 -5.07 5.91
C ASP A 80 5.74 -3.90 6.80
N SER A 81 5.14 -2.88 6.20
CA SER A 81 4.51 -1.76 6.91
C SER A 81 3.49 -2.24 7.96
N LEU A 82 2.59 -3.17 7.61
CA LEU A 82 1.63 -3.72 8.58
C LEU A 82 2.29 -4.53 9.69
N ARG A 83 3.38 -5.25 9.40
CA ARG A 83 4.13 -5.99 10.43
C ARG A 83 4.77 -5.02 11.41
N GLN A 84 5.39 -3.96 10.91
CA GLN A 84 6.03 -2.94 11.73
C GLN A 84 5.03 -2.20 12.63
N MET A 85 3.89 -1.79 12.07
CA MET A 85 2.81 -1.16 12.84
C MET A 85 2.30 -2.06 13.97
N ARG A 86 2.29 -3.39 13.79
CA ARG A 86 1.89 -4.33 14.87
C ARG A 86 2.95 -4.44 15.97
N GLN A 87 4.24 -4.41 15.62
CA GLN A 87 5.34 -4.49 16.58
C GLN A 87 5.38 -3.26 17.50
N LEU A 88 4.97 -2.09 16.98
CA LEU A 88 4.84 -0.84 17.72
C LEU A 88 3.69 -0.82 18.74
N GLY A 89 2.98 -1.93 18.94
CA GLY A 89 1.82 -1.96 19.83
C GLY A 89 0.63 -1.15 19.30
N VAL A 90 0.64 -0.68 18.05
CA VAL A 90 -0.49 -0.02 17.39
C VAL A 90 -1.54 -1.07 16.98
N GLY A 91 -2.04 -1.80 17.98
CA GLY A 91 -3.11 -2.78 17.89
C GLY A 91 -4.37 -2.31 18.63
N PRO A 92 -5.46 -3.08 18.59
CA PRO A 92 -6.71 -2.73 19.26
C PRO A 92 -6.58 -2.54 20.79
N ALA A 93 -5.53 -3.09 21.39
CA ALA A 93 -5.26 -3.13 22.83
C ALA A 93 -4.07 -2.26 23.28
N GLY A 94 -3.38 -1.56 22.37
CA GLY A 94 -2.20 -0.77 22.73
C GLY A 94 -2.52 0.68 23.04
N SER A 95 -2.24 1.07 24.27
CA SER A 95 -2.24 2.45 24.76
C SER A 95 -1.09 3.21 24.09
N GLY A 96 -1.42 4.25 23.30
CA GLY A 96 -0.44 5.23 22.85
C GLY A 96 0.25 5.90 24.04
N SER A 97 1.47 5.50 24.35
CA SER A 97 2.32 6.23 25.29
C SER A 97 2.74 7.55 24.66
N SER A 98 2.49 8.66 25.35
CA SER A 98 2.63 10.04 24.89
C SER A 98 4.07 10.53 24.69
N GLU A 99 5.07 9.64 24.75
CA GLU A 99 6.43 9.90 24.30
C GLU A 99 6.83 8.79 23.33
N ALA A 100 6.88 9.11 22.03
CA ALA A 100 7.53 8.23 21.07
C ALA A 100 9.01 8.15 21.44
N THR A 101 9.48 6.97 21.81
CA THR A 101 10.92 6.71 21.93
C THR A 101 11.58 6.88 20.56
N GLU A 102 12.88 7.10 20.51
CA GLU A 102 13.63 7.13 19.24
C GLU A 102 13.43 5.82 18.44
N GLU A 103 13.26 4.70 19.12
CA GLU A 103 12.90 3.42 18.53
C GLU A 103 11.54 3.47 17.82
N VAL A 104 10.50 4.02 18.46
CA VAL A 104 9.17 4.18 17.81
C VAL A 104 9.25 5.09 16.57
N ARG A 105 10.04 6.18 16.65
CA ARG A 105 10.24 7.07 15.48
C ARG A 105 10.96 6.36 14.35
N PHE A 106 12.01 5.60 14.66
CA PHE A 106 12.76 4.85 13.68
C PHE A 106 11.87 3.82 12.96
N GLU A 107 11.07 3.06 13.71
CA GLU A 107 10.18 2.08 13.10
C GLU A 107 9.06 2.69 12.27
N LEU A 108 8.55 3.87 12.65
CA LEU A 108 7.62 4.62 11.79
C LEU A 108 8.30 5.10 10.49
N SER A 109 9.60 5.40 10.52
CA SER A 109 10.36 5.75 9.31
C SER A 109 10.49 4.58 8.33
N ASN A 110 10.56 3.34 8.83
CA ASN A 110 10.52 2.13 8.00
C ASN A 110 9.18 2.01 7.27
N VAL A 111 8.07 2.21 7.99
CA VAL A 111 6.71 2.23 7.41
C VAL A 111 6.59 3.30 6.33
N GLN A 112 7.05 4.52 6.61
CA GLN A 112 7.01 5.61 5.62
C GLN A 112 7.83 5.29 4.38
N THR A 113 9.01 4.69 4.55
CA THR A 113 9.89 4.29 3.44
C THR A 113 9.22 3.26 2.55
N TRP A 114 8.68 2.19 3.13
CA TRP A 114 8.01 1.14 2.36
C TRP A 114 6.73 1.62 1.69
N MET A 115 5.94 2.48 2.35
CA MET A 115 4.75 3.06 1.71
C MET A 115 5.10 4.04 0.58
N SER A 116 6.19 4.79 0.71
CA SER A 116 6.71 5.64 -0.38
C SER A 116 7.17 4.79 -1.56
N ALA A 117 7.90 3.70 -1.29
CA ALA A 117 8.34 2.77 -2.33
C ALA A 117 7.16 2.08 -3.03
N ALA A 118 6.07 1.80 -2.30
CA ALA A 118 4.87 1.22 -2.89
C ALA A 118 4.18 2.17 -3.86
N LEU A 119 4.18 3.48 -3.59
CA LEU A 119 3.71 4.51 -4.52
C LEU A 119 4.61 4.60 -5.75
N THR A 120 5.94 4.60 -5.57
CA THR A 120 6.88 4.59 -6.70
C THR A 120 6.70 3.36 -7.60
N ASN A 121 6.36 2.21 -7.02
CA ASN A 121 6.05 0.99 -7.78
C ASN A 121 4.75 1.11 -8.61
N GLU A 122 3.76 1.83 -8.10
CA GLU A 122 2.54 2.18 -8.84
C GLU A 122 2.87 3.12 -10.02
N ASP A 123 3.63 4.19 -9.76
CA ASP A 123 4.06 5.16 -10.79
C ASP A 123 4.89 4.47 -11.89
N THR A 124 5.82 3.59 -11.51
CA THR A 124 6.63 2.82 -12.47
C THR A 124 5.77 1.94 -13.39
N CYS A 125 4.66 1.40 -12.87
CA CYS A 125 3.72 0.65 -13.70
C CYS A 125 2.99 1.54 -14.70
N SER A 126 2.50 2.71 -14.28
CA SER A 126 1.82 3.64 -15.20
C SER A 126 2.77 4.17 -16.28
N ASP A 127 4.00 4.53 -15.91
CA ASP A 127 5.02 5.06 -16.83
C ASP A 127 5.42 4.03 -17.90
N GLY A 128 5.26 2.72 -17.61
CA GLY A 128 5.54 1.65 -18.58
C GLY A 128 4.60 1.65 -19.80
N PHE A 129 3.49 2.39 -19.77
CA PHE A 129 2.54 2.51 -20.89
C PHE A 129 2.66 3.82 -21.68
N GLU A 130 3.55 4.73 -21.27
CA GLU A 130 3.85 5.98 -21.99
C GLU A 130 4.96 5.77 -23.05
#